data_AF-A0A8H4J0Q3-F1
#
_entry.id   AF-A0A8H4J0Q3-F1
#
_cell.length_a   1.000
_cell.length_b   1.000
_cell.length_c   1.000
_cell.angle_alpha   90.00
_cell.angle_beta   90.00
_cell.angle_gamma   90.00
#
_symmetry.space_group_name_H-M   'P 1'
#
loop_
_entity.id
_entity.type
_entity.pdbx_description
1 polymer ?
#
loop_
_entity_poly.entity_id
_entity_poly.type
_entity_poly.pdbx_seq_one_letter_code
_entity_poly.pdbx_strand_id
1 'polypeptide(L)'
;MSPTTAPTPRSRVPRRPWRLLSEDVPLIPENAVDLFPEKLGPRIFYLPSANAILKKGPTVRMAEAEAMRFVRARLPGVPVPEVYQSFMKDELGFILMEKIEGRPLSEVWDRVDDEKKAYVVEQLRGFMEQWRQLKGTWYGSLGGGSSIANYGTQHHHPHHRGSTGSRSSDGSSSYNPHHPGEASPPPPPLPTIEPGSGPGGPCEDLVFKHLCLASPGEQKTYGPFNNRVEYNLGVIEALRNSRATGELNDTDESLVARIRAADADEEKIFTHGDLQPVNIMVDPKTLRITGILDWETAGYSPPEREYCEGRSRGREEGWRRALDGMFGDDVKQKYKLWRDIDWALVAHSRVWSK
;
A
#
# COMPACT_ATOMS: atom_id res chain seq x y z
N MET A 1 -10.40 42.79 24.09
CA MET A 1 -10.40 41.39 23.63
C MET A 1 -10.78 41.39 22.16
N SER A 2 -9.80 41.26 21.28
CA SER A 2 -10.01 41.21 19.83
C SER A 2 -9.98 39.75 19.41
N PRO A 3 -10.96 39.24 18.64
CA PRO A 3 -10.97 37.84 18.24
C PRO A 3 -9.91 37.59 17.17
N THR A 4 -8.98 36.69 17.48
CA THR A 4 -7.96 36.19 16.57
C THR A 4 -8.62 35.40 15.44
N THR A 5 -8.56 35.90 14.21
CA THR A 5 -9.02 35.20 13.01
C THR A 5 -8.09 34.02 12.71
N ALA A 6 -8.68 32.83 12.56
CA ALA A 6 -7.98 31.63 12.12
C ALA A 6 -7.39 31.82 10.70
N PRO A 7 -6.21 31.25 10.40
CA PRO A 7 -5.60 31.38 9.09
C PRO A 7 -6.43 30.63 8.04
N THR A 8 -6.76 31.33 6.96
CA THR A 8 -7.45 30.81 5.79
C THR A 8 -6.59 29.75 5.09
N PRO A 9 -7.14 28.59 4.68
CA PRO A 9 -6.38 27.62 3.89
C PRO A 9 -5.91 28.27 2.59
N ARG A 10 -4.59 28.21 2.33
CA ARG A 10 -3.99 28.73 1.10
C ARG A 10 -4.69 28.09 -0.10
N SER A 11 -5.18 28.92 -1.02
CA SER A 11 -5.82 28.46 -2.25
C SER A 11 -4.84 27.57 -3.03
N ARG A 12 -5.28 26.33 -3.30
CA ARG A 12 -4.56 25.43 -4.20
C ARG A 12 -4.63 26.05 -5.60
N VAL A 13 -3.47 26.39 -6.17
CA VAL A 13 -3.34 26.82 -7.57
C VAL A 13 -4.04 25.79 -8.46
N PRO A 14 -4.86 26.18 -9.45
CA PRO A 14 -5.57 25.24 -10.30
C PRO A 14 -4.56 24.38 -11.05
N ARG A 15 -4.51 23.10 -10.74
CA ARG A 15 -3.68 22.12 -11.44
C ARG A 15 -4.31 21.87 -12.80
N ARG A 16 -3.52 21.98 -13.88
CA ARG A 16 -3.99 21.70 -15.25
C ARG A 16 -4.63 20.30 -15.29
N PRO A 17 -5.73 20.11 -16.04
CA PRO A 17 -6.36 18.80 -16.16
C PRO A 17 -5.37 17.82 -16.81
N TRP A 18 -5.08 16.75 -16.09
CA TRP A 18 -4.22 15.67 -16.54
C TRP A 18 -4.79 15.03 -17.80
N ARG A 19 -3.98 14.86 -18.84
CA ARG A 19 -4.30 13.84 -19.85
C ARG A 19 -4.03 12.50 -19.19
N LEU A 20 -5.05 11.65 -19.12
CA LEU A 20 -4.89 10.23 -18.85
C LEU A 20 -3.72 9.71 -19.68
N LEU A 21 -2.81 8.94 -19.05
CA LEU A 21 -1.84 8.15 -19.79
C LEU A 21 -2.64 7.18 -20.67
N SER A 22 -2.92 7.58 -21.92
CA SER A 22 -3.47 6.69 -22.94
C SER A 22 -2.36 5.74 -23.41
N GLU A 23 -2.75 4.64 -24.06
CA GLU A 23 -1.81 3.59 -24.47
C GLU A 23 -0.61 4.10 -25.29
N ASP A 24 -0.81 5.22 -26.00
CA ASP A 24 0.14 5.88 -26.89
C ASP A 24 1.06 6.94 -26.24
N VAL A 25 0.88 7.27 -24.95
CA VAL A 25 1.74 8.25 -24.27
C VAL A 25 2.95 7.53 -23.65
N PRO A 26 4.19 8.04 -23.84
CA PRO A 26 5.34 7.53 -23.11
C PRO A 26 5.02 7.50 -21.61
N LEU A 27 5.00 6.29 -21.03
CA LEU A 27 4.58 6.07 -19.64
C LEU A 27 5.45 6.83 -18.63
N ILE A 28 6.64 7.24 -19.04
CA ILE A 28 7.57 8.07 -18.29
C ILE A 28 7.96 9.25 -19.20
N PRO A 29 7.64 10.51 -18.82
CA PRO A 29 8.07 11.69 -19.55
C PRO A 29 9.59 11.80 -19.64
N GLU A 30 10.13 12.38 -20.73
CA GLU A 30 11.59 12.52 -20.94
C GLU A 30 12.29 13.32 -19.82
N ASN A 31 11.59 14.27 -19.19
CA ASN A 31 12.12 15.08 -18.10
C ASN A 31 11.89 14.46 -16.71
N ALA A 32 11.39 13.22 -16.63
CA ALA A 32 11.24 12.51 -15.38
C ALA A 32 12.62 12.22 -14.77
N VAL A 33 12.75 12.48 -13.47
CA VAL A 33 13.99 12.21 -12.72
C VAL A 33 13.77 10.95 -11.90
N ASP A 34 14.56 9.91 -12.15
CA ASP A 34 14.59 8.78 -11.24
C ASP A 34 15.28 9.18 -9.93
N LEU A 35 14.52 9.13 -8.84
CA LEU A 35 15.01 9.52 -7.53
C LEU A 35 15.96 8.49 -6.93
N PHE A 36 15.86 7.22 -7.34
CA PHE A 36 16.64 6.11 -6.77
C PHE A 36 17.07 5.11 -7.86
N PRO A 37 18.01 5.50 -8.74
CA PRO A 37 18.42 4.67 -9.88
C PRO A 37 19.06 3.33 -9.49
N GLU A 38 19.62 3.25 -8.29
CA GLU A 38 20.26 2.04 -7.75
C GLU A 38 19.28 1.13 -6.98
N LYS A 39 18.04 1.58 -6.75
CA LYS A 39 17.05 0.81 -5.98
C LYS A 39 16.65 -0.45 -6.75
N LEU A 40 16.77 -1.59 -6.09
CA LEU A 40 16.19 -2.85 -6.55
C LEU A 40 14.67 -2.84 -6.24
N GLY A 41 13.84 -3.13 -7.25
CA GLY A 41 12.38 -3.17 -7.12
C GLY A 41 11.67 -2.00 -7.83
N PRO A 42 10.53 -1.51 -7.30
CA PRO A 42 9.80 -0.40 -7.90
C PRO A 42 10.65 0.85 -8.05
N ARG A 43 10.56 1.46 -9.23
CA ARG A 43 11.22 2.72 -9.60
C ARG A 43 10.31 3.88 -9.24
N ILE A 44 10.93 4.96 -8.75
CA ILE A 44 10.22 6.15 -8.26
C ILE A 44 10.73 7.35 -9.03
N PHE A 45 9.88 7.90 -9.89
CA PHE A 45 10.20 9.04 -10.73
C PHE A 45 9.55 10.30 -10.19
N TYR A 46 10.33 11.36 -10.05
CA TYR A 46 9.79 12.71 -9.93
C TYR A 46 9.46 13.27 -11.30
N LEU A 47 8.27 13.85 -11.43
CA LEU A 47 7.78 14.49 -12.65
C LEU A 47 7.76 16.02 -12.44
N PRO A 48 8.80 16.78 -12.88
CA PRO A 48 8.93 18.20 -12.57
C PRO A 48 7.77 19.06 -13.08
N SER A 49 7.29 18.78 -14.31
CA SER A 49 6.18 19.52 -14.93
C SER A 49 4.86 19.39 -14.17
N ALA A 50 4.71 18.34 -13.37
CA ALA A 50 3.51 17.99 -12.64
C ALA A 50 3.63 18.26 -11.13
N ASN A 51 4.86 18.45 -10.64
CA ASN A 51 5.23 18.31 -9.23
C ASN A 51 4.61 17.04 -8.59
N ALA A 52 4.82 15.89 -9.21
CA ALA A 52 4.21 14.61 -8.85
C ALA A 52 5.23 13.48 -8.79
N ILE A 53 4.86 12.38 -8.16
CA ILE A 53 5.64 11.14 -8.08
C ILE A 53 4.94 10.04 -8.88
N LEU A 54 5.70 9.31 -9.70
CA LEU A 54 5.28 8.10 -10.36
C LEU A 54 6.05 6.90 -9.79
N LYS A 55 5.36 6.00 -9.09
CA LYS A 55 5.88 4.68 -8.67
C LYS A 55 5.51 3.66 -9.75
N LYS A 56 6.50 2.92 -10.26
CA LYS A 56 6.31 1.90 -11.31
C LYS A 56 7.12 0.65 -11.01
N GLY A 57 6.52 -0.53 -11.19
CA GLY A 57 7.27 -1.78 -11.15
C GLY A 57 6.41 -3.03 -11.11
N PRO A 58 7.03 -4.22 -11.24
CA PRO A 58 6.32 -5.50 -11.23
C PRO A 58 5.71 -5.84 -9.87
N THR A 59 6.19 -5.22 -8.79
CA THR A 59 5.66 -5.42 -7.43
C THR A 59 4.75 -4.30 -6.96
N VAL A 60 4.50 -3.27 -7.78
CA VAL A 60 3.58 -2.17 -7.43
C VAL A 60 2.14 -2.68 -7.55
N ARG A 61 1.37 -2.64 -6.47
CA ARG A 61 0.01 -3.19 -6.40
C ARG A 61 -1.03 -2.09 -6.33
N MET A 62 -2.19 -2.30 -6.94
CA MET A 62 -3.31 -1.34 -6.84
C MET A 62 -3.83 -1.20 -5.40
N ALA A 63 -3.65 -2.24 -4.58
CA ALA A 63 -3.94 -2.20 -3.14
C ALA A 63 -3.24 -1.03 -2.41
N GLU A 64 -2.02 -0.66 -2.82
CA GLU A 64 -1.30 0.50 -2.26
C GLU A 64 -2.04 1.82 -2.54
N ALA A 65 -2.49 2.01 -3.78
CA ALA A 65 -3.26 3.17 -4.20
C ALA A 65 -4.63 3.21 -3.51
N GLU A 66 -5.28 2.05 -3.36
CA GLU A 66 -6.56 1.94 -2.66
C GLU A 66 -6.43 2.25 -1.16
N ALA A 67 -5.37 1.80 -0.50
CA ALA A 67 -5.07 2.13 0.89
C ALA A 67 -4.95 3.65 1.09
N MET A 68 -4.17 4.34 0.24
CA MET A 68 -4.05 5.81 0.33
C MET A 68 -5.39 6.52 0.08
N ARG A 69 -6.19 6.08 -0.90
CA ARG A 69 -7.52 6.63 -1.15
C ARG A 69 -8.45 6.41 0.04
N PHE A 70 -8.41 5.22 0.66
CA PHE A 70 -9.21 4.88 1.82
C PHE A 70 -8.88 5.72 3.04
N VAL A 71 -7.58 5.80 3.39
CA VAL A 71 -7.12 6.63 4.51
C VAL A 71 -7.50 8.09 4.28
N ARG A 72 -7.25 8.63 3.08
CA ARG A 72 -7.59 10.02 2.76
C ARG A 72 -9.10 10.30 2.86
N ALA A 73 -9.93 9.38 2.39
CA ALA A 73 -11.38 9.54 2.41
C ALA A 73 -11.97 9.45 3.82
N ARG A 74 -11.47 8.52 4.64
CA ARG A 74 -12.00 8.28 6.00
C ARG A 74 -11.36 9.17 7.06
N LEU A 75 -10.10 9.58 6.85
CA LEU A 75 -9.27 10.26 7.84
C LEU A 75 -8.57 11.48 7.22
N PRO A 76 -9.30 12.58 6.95
CA PRO A 76 -8.74 13.76 6.28
C PRO A 76 -7.61 14.45 7.05
N GLY A 77 -7.44 14.14 8.34
CA GLY A 77 -6.33 14.64 9.16
C GLY A 77 -5.01 13.88 8.96
N VAL A 78 -5.04 12.65 8.44
CA VAL A 78 -3.83 11.84 8.23
C VAL A 78 -3.13 12.29 6.94
N PRO A 79 -1.84 12.70 6.99
CA PRO A 79 -1.15 13.21 5.83
C PRO A 79 -0.69 12.04 4.94
N VAL A 80 -1.49 11.69 3.94
CA VAL A 80 -1.13 10.70 2.89
C VAL A 80 -1.09 11.36 1.51
N PRO A 81 -0.24 10.88 0.58
CA PRO A 81 -0.24 11.36 -0.80
C PRO A 81 -1.61 11.24 -1.46
N GLU A 82 -2.03 12.30 -2.15
CA GLU A 82 -3.20 12.22 -3.04
C GLU A 82 -2.86 11.38 -4.28
N VAL A 83 -3.56 10.25 -4.47
CA VAL A 83 -3.41 9.42 -5.67
C VAL A 83 -4.19 10.03 -6.83
N TYR A 84 -3.49 10.48 -7.86
CA TYR A 84 -4.10 11.02 -9.08
C TYR A 84 -4.57 9.90 -10.00
N GLN A 85 -3.76 8.87 -10.19
CA GLN A 85 -4.08 7.74 -11.05
C GLN A 85 -3.35 6.47 -10.60
N SER A 86 -3.96 5.31 -10.81
CA SER A 86 -3.33 4.01 -10.58
C SER A 86 -3.86 2.99 -11.58
N PHE A 87 -2.99 2.20 -12.22
CA PHE A 87 -3.39 1.17 -13.18
C PHE A 87 -2.30 0.10 -13.35
N MET A 88 -2.70 -1.03 -13.94
CA MET A 88 -1.79 -2.08 -14.40
C MET A 88 -1.63 -1.98 -15.92
N LYS A 89 -0.40 -2.11 -16.42
CA LYS A 89 -0.09 -2.23 -17.86
C LYS A 89 1.15 -3.10 -18.04
N ASP A 90 1.09 -4.06 -18.96
CA ASP A 90 2.19 -4.99 -19.27
C ASP A 90 2.76 -5.67 -18.00
N GLU A 91 1.85 -6.13 -17.11
CA GLU A 91 2.18 -6.73 -15.79
C GLU A 91 2.89 -5.80 -14.79
N LEU A 92 3.05 -4.52 -15.12
CA LEU A 92 3.62 -3.52 -14.23
C LEU A 92 2.51 -2.68 -13.61
N GLY A 93 2.63 -2.44 -12.31
CA GLY A 93 1.78 -1.47 -11.61
C GLY A 93 2.34 -0.07 -11.75
N PHE A 94 1.43 0.90 -11.85
CA PHE A 94 1.72 2.33 -11.93
C PHE A 94 0.87 3.08 -10.91
N ILE A 95 1.49 3.93 -10.11
CA ILE A 95 0.81 4.84 -9.18
C ILE A 95 1.37 6.24 -9.40
N LEU A 96 0.52 7.15 -9.87
CA LEU A 96 0.80 8.58 -9.99
C LEU A 96 0.15 9.30 -8.81
N MET A 97 0.95 10.02 -8.03
CA MET A 97 0.51 10.62 -6.77
C MET A 97 1.21 11.95 -6.47
N GLU A 98 0.68 12.64 -5.47
CA GLU A 98 1.24 13.87 -4.92
C GLU A 98 2.70 13.68 -4.45
N LYS A 99 3.58 14.62 -4.83
CA LYS A 99 4.88 14.75 -4.17
C LYS A 99 4.69 15.41 -2.82
N ILE A 100 5.06 14.71 -1.75
CA ILE A 100 5.12 15.29 -0.41
C ILE A 100 6.39 16.12 -0.26
N GLU A 101 6.25 17.34 0.27
CA GLU A 101 7.37 18.21 0.62
C GLU A 101 7.91 17.88 2.01
N GLY A 102 9.23 17.90 2.17
CA GLY A 102 9.90 17.60 3.44
C GLY A 102 11.16 16.76 3.24
N ARG A 103 11.68 16.21 4.34
CA ARG A 103 12.74 15.21 4.34
C ARG A 103 12.25 13.93 5.01
N PRO A 104 12.73 12.75 4.59
CA PRO A 104 12.50 11.51 5.33
C PRO A 104 13.00 11.65 6.78
N LEU A 105 12.25 11.13 7.73
CA LEU A 105 12.58 11.19 9.15
C LEU A 105 13.92 10.51 9.42
N SER A 106 14.23 9.42 8.70
CA SER A 106 15.52 8.71 8.77
C SER A 106 16.74 9.63 8.56
N GLU A 107 16.63 10.68 7.75
CA GLU A 107 17.75 11.58 7.47
C GLU A 107 18.05 12.56 8.61
N VAL A 108 17.09 12.76 9.52
CA VAL A 108 17.20 13.72 10.62
C VAL A 108 17.16 13.06 11.99
N TRP A 109 16.60 11.85 12.11
CA TRP A 109 16.27 11.19 13.38
C TRP A 109 17.42 11.13 14.38
N ASP A 110 18.62 10.75 13.92
CA ASP A 110 19.81 10.64 14.79
C ASP A 110 20.31 11.99 15.32
N ARG A 111 19.94 13.10 14.68
CA ARG A 111 20.38 14.46 15.04
C ARG A 111 19.35 15.21 15.88
N VAL A 112 18.17 14.64 16.05
CA VAL A 112 17.06 15.24 16.80
C VAL A 112 17.20 14.85 18.28
N ASP A 113 17.05 15.84 19.16
CA ASP A 113 17.03 15.63 20.62
C ASP A 113 15.76 14.89 21.09
N ASP A 114 15.77 14.40 22.32
CA ASP A 114 14.70 13.54 22.83
C ASP A 114 13.34 14.27 22.95
N GLU A 115 13.33 15.57 23.24
CA GLU A 115 12.11 16.38 23.30
C GLU A 115 11.44 16.46 21.92
N LYS A 116 12.23 16.74 20.88
CA LYS A 116 11.73 16.79 19.50
C LYS A 116 11.39 15.41 18.96
N LYS A 117 12.11 14.35 19.36
CA LYS A 117 11.71 12.96 19.04
C LYS A 117 10.35 12.65 19.65
N ALA A 118 10.12 13.03 20.91
CA ALA A 118 8.82 12.88 21.57
C ALA A 118 7.72 13.66 20.83
N TYR A 119 8.01 14.87 20.33
CA TYR A 119 7.07 15.63 19.50
C TYR A 119 6.69 14.92 18.19
N VAL A 120 7.65 14.30 17.49
CA VAL A 120 7.36 13.50 16.28
C VAL A 120 6.55 12.26 16.63
N VAL A 121 6.93 11.55 17.70
CA VAL A 121 6.23 10.36 18.18
C VAL A 121 4.79 10.66 18.55
N GLU A 122 4.53 11.79 19.22
CA GLU A 122 3.17 12.16 19.62
C GLU A 122 2.27 12.46 18.42
N GLN A 123 2.79 13.16 17.41
CA GLN A 123 2.07 13.34 16.14
C GLN A 123 1.74 12.00 15.48
N LEU A 124 2.73 11.10 15.41
CA LEU A 124 2.54 9.80 14.78
C LEU A 124 1.54 8.94 15.54
N ARG A 125 1.57 8.96 16.88
CA ARG A 125 0.59 8.30 17.74
C ARG A 125 -0.81 8.78 17.42
N GLY A 126 -1.01 10.10 17.33
CA GLY A 126 -2.31 10.68 17.01
C GLY A 126 -2.85 10.27 15.63
N PHE A 127 -2.00 10.10 14.61
CA PHE A 127 -2.45 9.55 13.32
C PHE A 127 -2.74 8.06 13.40
N MET A 128 -1.90 7.32 14.11
CA MET A 128 -2.05 5.88 14.26
C MET A 128 -3.32 5.49 15.00
N GLU A 129 -3.64 6.19 16.07
CA GLU A 129 -4.89 6.00 16.81
C GLU A 129 -6.11 6.17 15.92
N GLN A 130 -6.08 7.10 14.96
CA GLN A 130 -7.17 7.32 14.01
C GLN A 130 -7.37 6.14 13.06
N TRP A 131 -6.32 5.65 12.38
CA TRP A 131 -6.49 4.52 11.45
C TRP A 131 -6.76 3.20 12.14
N ARG A 132 -6.29 3.01 13.37
CA ARG A 132 -6.64 1.84 14.19
C ARG A 132 -8.13 1.79 14.59
N GLN A 133 -8.87 2.90 14.47
CA GLN A 133 -10.33 2.89 14.61
C GLN A 133 -11.05 2.33 13.39
N LEU A 134 -10.39 2.24 12.23
CA LEU A 134 -10.98 1.65 11.03
C LEU A 134 -11.00 0.13 11.20
N LYS A 135 -12.19 -0.42 11.42
CA LYS A 135 -12.41 -1.87 11.61
C LYS A 135 -12.80 -2.53 10.29
N GLY A 136 -12.27 -3.73 10.08
CA GLY A 136 -12.55 -4.56 8.90
C GLY A 136 -13.37 -5.81 9.21
N THR A 137 -13.82 -6.48 8.16
CA THR A 137 -14.52 -7.78 8.25
C THR A 137 -13.63 -8.95 7.78
N TRP A 138 -12.42 -8.67 7.30
CA TRP A 138 -11.41 -9.66 6.90
C TRP A 138 -10.02 -9.24 7.40
N TYR A 139 -9.07 -10.16 7.39
CA TYR A 139 -7.64 -9.90 7.43
C TYR A 139 -7.10 -9.90 6.01
N GLY A 140 -6.39 -8.86 5.61
CA GLY A 140 -5.87 -8.70 4.25
C GLY A 140 -5.84 -7.26 3.76
N SER A 141 -5.26 -7.05 2.59
CA SER A 141 -5.21 -5.75 1.94
C SER A 141 -6.61 -5.28 1.50
N LEU A 142 -6.71 -4.01 1.13
CA LEU A 142 -7.85 -3.53 0.34
C LEU A 142 -7.69 -3.98 -1.12
N GLY A 143 -8.79 -4.10 -1.85
CA GLY A 143 -8.74 -4.19 -3.32
C GLY A 143 -8.52 -5.55 -3.95
N GLY A 144 -8.89 -6.64 -3.28
CA GLY A 144 -8.72 -8.01 -3.77
C GLY A 144 -9.41 -8.36 -5.09
N GLY A 145 -10.18 -7.44 -5.67
CA GLY A 145 -10.84 -7.60 -6.97
C GLY A 145 -10.29 -6.71 -8.10
N SER A 146 -9.31 -5.83 -7.85
CA SER A 146 -8.94 -4.77 -8.80
C SER A 146 -7.59 -5.02 -9.49
N SER A 147 -7.49 -6.16 -10.17
CA SER A 147 -6.63 -6.29 -11.36
C SER A 147 -7.38 -5.90 -12.65
N ILE A 148 -8.68 -5.58 -12.56
CA ILE A 148 -9.42 -4.98 -13.67
C ILE A 148 -9.20 -3.47 -13.63
N ALA A 149 -8.29 -3.02 -14.50
CA ALA A 149 -8.27 -1.64 -14.95
C ALA A 149 -9.70 -1.23 -15.33
N ASN A 150 -10.29 -0.29 -14.59
CA ASN A 150 -11.50 0.39 -15.05
C ASN A 150 -11.11 1.35 -16.18
N TYR A 151 -10.88 0.78 -17.36
CA TYR A 151 -11.09 1.40 -18.65
C TYR A 151 -12.00 0.50 -19.46
N GLY A 152 -13.22 0.98 -19.72
CA GLY A 152 -14.10 0.53 -20.79
C GLY A 152 -14.36 -0.98 -20.85
N THR A 153 -15.56 -1.39 -20.44
CA THR A 153 -16.18 -2.61 -20.94
C THR A 153 -16.04 -2.70 -22.46
N GLN A 154 -15.17 -3.58 -22.95
CA GLN A 154 -15.33 -4.17 -24.28
C GLN A 154 -15.86 -5.58 -24.09
N HIS A 155 -17.15 -5.72 -24.36
CA HIS A 155 -17.80 -7.00 -24.56
C HIS A 155 -16.99 -7.82 -25.57
N HIS A 156 -16.21 -8.79 -25.09
CA HIS A 156 -15.75 -9.88 -25.93
C HIS A 156 -16.93 -10.82 -26.15
N HIS A 157 -17.68 -10.55 -27.22
CA HIS A 157 -18.61 -11.52 -27.78
C HIS A 157 -17.82 -12.78 -28.18
N PRO A 158 -18.26 -13.99 -27.81
CA PRO A 158 -17.65 -15.20 -28.31
C PRO A 158 -17.86 -15.28 -29.82
N HIS A 159 -16.76 -15.42 -30.57
CA HIS A 159 -16.79 -15.70 -32.00
C HIS A 159 -17.49 -17.05 -32.25
N HIS A 160 -18.77 -17.00 -32.62
CA HIS A 160 -19.43 -18.11 -33.30
C HIS A 160 -19.18 -18.01 -34.80
N ARG A 161 -18.61 -19.10 -35.33
CA ARG A 161 -18.24 -19.35 -36.71
C ARG A 161 -19.48 -19.63 -37.57
N GLY A 162 -19.67 -18.84 -38.63
CA GLY A 162 -20.27 -19.22 -39.91
C GLY A 162 -21.81 -19.26 -40.02
N SER A 163 -22.37 -18.41 -40.89
CA SER A 163 -22.92 -18.82 -42.20
C SER A 163 -23.87 -17.78 -42.78
N THR A 164 -23.55 -17.32 -44.00
CA THR A 164 -24.44 -16.98 -45.13
C THR A 164 -25.62 -16.02 -44.97
N GLY A 165 -25.57 -14.91 -45.72
CA GLY A 165 -26.66 -14.56 -46.64
C GLY A 165 -27.25 -13.15 -46.58
N SER A 166 -27.05 -12.39 -47.67
CA SER A 166 -28.03 -11.49 -48.31
C SER A 166 -28.14 -10.00 -47.90
N ARG A 167 -27.42 -9.16 -48.69
CA ARG A 167 -27.82 -7.94 -49.43
C ARG A 167 -28.99 -7.06 -48.96
N SER A 168 -28.69 -5.75 -48.77
CA SER A 168 -29.25 -4.54 -49.47
C SER A 168 -28.76 -3.28 -48.73
N SER A 169 -27.84 -2.47 -49.27
CA SER A 169 -27.99 -1.27 -50.13
C SER A 169 -28.44 0.03 -49.42
N ASP A 170 -27.84 1.14 -49.90
CA ASP A 170 -28.09 2.57 -49.64
C ASP A 170 -27.39 3.14 -48.37
N GLY A 171 -26.34 3.97 -48.47
CA GLY A 171 -26.31 5.33 -49.04
C GLY A 171 -26.45 6.31 -47.85
N SER A 172 -25.52 7.17 -47.46
CA SER A 172 -24.80 8.18 -48.22
C SER A 172 -23.72 8.81 -47.32
N SER A 173 -22.66 9.27 -47.96
CA SER A 173 -21.55 10.04 -47.40
C SER A 173 -21.94 11.51 -47.24
N SER A 174 -21.74 12.09 -46.06
CA SER A 174 -21.60 13.54 -45.90
C SER A 174 -20.39 13.86 -45.02
N TYR A 175 -19.28 14.16 -45.71
CA TYR A 175 -18.12 14.84 -45.17
C TYR A 175 -18.54 16.29 -44.85
N ASN A 176 -18.31 16.76 -43.62
CA ASN A 176 -18.49 18.16 -43.26
C ASN A 176 -17.19 18.69 -42.62
N PRO A 177 -16.48 19.67 -43.23
CA PRO A 177 -15.30 20.29 -42.64
C PRO A 177 -15.66 21.54 -41.81
N HIS A 178 -14.76 21.89 -40.88
CA HIS A 178 -14.74 23.08 -39.96
C HIS A 178 -15.44 22.84 -38.59
N HIS A 179 -14.88 23.15 -37.42
CA HIS A 179 -13.99 24.23 -36.99
C HIS A 179 -13.05 23.81 -35.83
N PRO A 180 -11.89 24.47 -35.62
CA PRO A 180 -11.10 24.38 -34.41
C PRO A 180 -11.68 25.35 -33.36
N GLY A 181 -12.23 24.86 -32.24
CA GLY A 181 -12.75 25.80 -31.25
C GLY A 181 -13.52 25.30 -30.02
N GLU A 182 -13.86 24.01 -29.89
CA GLU A 182 -14.56 23.54 -28.69
C GLU A 182 -13.68 22.62 -27.85
N ALA A 183 -13.30 23.11 -26.67
CA ALA A 183 -12.69 22.29 -25.65
C ALA A 183 -13.66 21.15 -25.29
N SER A 184 -13.20 19.91 -25.41
CA SER A 184 -13.98 18.74 -25.02
C SER A 184 -14.44 18.87 -23.55
N PRO A 185 -15.69 18.48 -23.23
CA PRO A 185 -16.16 18.50 -21.85
C PRO A 185 -15.26 17.62 -20.97
N PRO A 186 -15.10 17.97 -19.67
CA PRO A 186 -14.31 17.16 -18.76
C PRO A 186 -14.89 15.73 -18.71
N PRO A 187 -14.03 14.70 -18.63
CA PRO A 187 -14.51 13.33 -18.50
C PRO A 187 -15.42 13.23 -17.26
N PRO A 188 -16.50 12.43 -17.31
CA PRO A 188 -17.35 12.23 -16.16
C PRO A 188 -16.51 11.68 -14.99
N PRO A 189 -16.79 12.10 -13.74
CA PRO A 189 -16.12 11.50 -12.58
C PRO A 189 -16.34 9.99 -12.64
N LEU A 190 -15.23 9.24 -12.61
CA LEU A 190 -15.28 7.79 -12.45
C LEU A 190 -16.14 7.48 -11.23
N PRO A 191 -17.02 6.45 -11.28
CA PRO A 191 -17.80 6.07 -10.12
C PRO A 191 -16.85 5.81 -8.95
N THR A 192 -17.01 6.60 -7.89
CA THR A 192 -16.26 6.45 -6.65
C THR A 192 -16.69 5.14 -6.02
N ILE A 193 -16.01 4.05 -6.34
CA ILE A 193 -16.08 2.84 -5.50
C ILE A 193 -15.67 3.32 -4.11
N GLU A 194 -16.55 3.15 -3.11
CA GLU A 194 -16.17 3.51 -1.74
C GLU A 194 -14.89 2.75 -1.40
N PRO A 195 -13.79 3.44 -1.06
CA PRO A 195 -12.56 2.74 -0.70
C PRO A 195 -12.86 1.74 0.43
N GLY A 196 -12.48 0.46 0.23
CA GLY A 196 -12.79 -0.63 1.17
C GLY A 196 -14.10 -1.40 0.93
N SER A 197 -14.85 -1.13 -0.16
CA SER A 197 -16.08 -1.86 -0.52
C SER A 197 -15.85 -3.07 -1.46
N GLY A 198 -14.62 -3.29 -1.95
CA GLY A 198 -14.26 -4.47 -2.74
C GLY A 198 -13.98 -5.71 -1.89
N PRO A 199 -13.93 -6.92 -2.49
CA PRO A 199 -13.48 -8.12 -1.77
C PRO A 199 -12.07 -7.90 -1.22
N GLY A 200 -11.80 -8.45 -0.04
CA GLY A 200 -10.49 -8.36 0.60
C GLY A 200 -9.38 -8.93 -0.28
N GLY A 201 -8.23 -8.26 -0.30
CA GLY A 201 -7.04 -8.77 -0.97
C GLY A 201 -6.20 -9.64 -0.04
N PRO A 202 -5.09 -10.22 -0.56
CA PRO A 202 -4.20 -11.02 0.24
C PRO A 202 -3.58 -10.22 1.40
N CYS A 203 -3.16 -10.92 2.44
CA CYS A 203 -2.38 -10.36 3.53
C CYS A 203 -0.99 -9.95 3.05
N GLU A 204 -0.59 -8.75 3.44
CA GLU A 204 0.73 -8.18 3.16
C GLU A 204 1.65 -8.22 4.38
N ASP A 205 1.20 -8.87 5.46
CA ASP A 205 1.94 -9.08 6.70
C ASP A 205 3.29 -9.76 6.45
N LEU A 206 4.31 -9.40 7.23
CA LEU A 206 5.68 -9.90 7.08
C LEU A 206 5.74 -11.44 7.11
N VAL A 207 4.92 -12.06 7.96
CA VAL A 207 4.83 -13.53 8.09
C VAL A 207 4.39 -14.24 6.80
N PHE A 208 3.82 -13.51 5.85
CA PHE A 208 3.42 -13.99 4.52
C PHE A 208 4.41 -13.61 3.41
N LYS A 209 5.52 -12.94 3.74
CA LYS A 209 6.59 -12.52 2.82
C LYS A 209 7.83 -13.39 2.99
N HIS A 210 7.69 -14.70 2.81
CA HIS A 210 8.77 -15.68 2.91
C HIS A 210 9.12 -16.30 1.55
N LEU A 211 10.30 -16.91 1.44
CA LEU A 211 10.63 -17.74 0.28
C LEU A 211 9.82 -19.03 0.34
N CYS A 212 9.12 -19.37 -0.75
CA CYS A 212 8.44 -20.66 -0.89
C CYS A 212 9.47 -21.72 -1.29
N LEU A 213 10.01 -22.44 -0.30
CA LEU A 213 11.01 -23.49 -0.54
C LEU A 213 10.36 -24.84 -0.90
N ALA A 214 9.11 -25.06 -0.50
CA ALA A 214 8.34 -26.25 -0.88
C ALA A 214 8.01 -26.28 -2.39
N SER A 215 7.84 -25.10 -2.99
CA SER A 215 7.64 -24.90 -4.43
C SER A 215 8.56 -23.78 -4.94
N PRO A 216 9.85 -24.08 -5.21
CA PRO A 216 10.81 -23.06 -5.62
C PRO A 216 10.36 -22.31 -6.89
N GLY A 217 10.32 -20.97 -6.81
CA GLY A 217 9.91 -20.10 -7.91
C GLY A 217 8.42 -19.78 -7.95
N GLU A 218 7.60 -20.44 -7.13
CA GLU A 218 6.19 -20.10 -6.97
C GLU A 218 6.02 -18.94 -5.97
N GLN A 219 5.27 -17.91 -6.35
CA GLN A 219 4.87 -16.85 -5.44
C GLN A 219 3.53 -17.22 -4.81
N LYS A 220 3.53 -17.42 -3.50
CA LYS A 220 2.32 -17.74 -2.75
C LYS A 220 1.69 -16.50 -2.14
N THR A 221 0.37 -16.41 -2.23
CA THR A 221 -0.44 -15.38 -1.58
C THR A 221 -1.28 -16.00 -0.48
N TYR A 222 -1.51 -15.27 0.60
CA TYR A 222 -2.28 -15.73 1.76
C TYR A 222 -3.44 -14.79 2.01
N GLY A 223 -4.59 -15.33 2.38
CA GLY A 223 -5.79 -14.54 2.62
C GLY A 223 -6.48 -14.05 1.34
N PRO A 224 -7.52 -13.22 1.46
CA PRO A 224 -8.03 -12.68 2.74
C PRO A 224 -8.57 -13.78 3.67
N PHE A 225 -8.55 -13.54 4.98
CA PHE A 225 -9.09 -14.45 5.98
C PHE A 225 -10.27 -13.81 6.71
N ASN A 226 -11.32 -14.58 7.01
CA ASN A 226 -12.53 -14.03 7.63
C ASN A 226 -12.42 -13.90 9.16
N ASN A 227 -11.58 -14.72 9.79
CA ASN A 227 -11.47 -14.80 11.24
C ASN A 227 -10.03 -15.12 11.68
N ARG A 228 -9.76 -14.99 12.97
CA ARG A 228 -8.42 -15.14 13.54
C ARG A 228 -7.89 -16.56 13.37
N VAL A 229 -8.77 -17.55 13.44
CA VAL A 229 -8.42 -18.97 13.26
C VAL A 229 -7.88 -19.23 11.85
N GLU A 230 -8.58 -18.74 10.82
CA GLU A 230 -8.13 -18.82 9.43
C GLU A 230 -6.79 -18.10 9.21
N TYR A 231 -6.62 -16.90 9.78
CA TYR A 231 -5.35 -16.19 9.72
C TYR A 231 -4.20 -17.01 10.33
N ASN A 232 -4.42 -17.57 11.53
CA ASN A 232 -3.42 -18.40 12.22
C ASN A 232 -3.10 -19.69 11.44
N LEU A 233 -4.10 -20.31 10.80
CA LEU A 233 -3.89 -21.43 9.89
C LEU A 233 -3.06 -21.02 8.66
N GLY A 234 -3.30 -19.83 8.12
CA GLY A 234 -2.47 -19.23 7.07
C GLY A 234 -1.02 -19.07 7.49
N VAL A 235 -0.74 -18.62 8.73
CA VAL A 235 0.63 -18.52 9.26
C VAL A 235 1.29 -19.90 9.37
N ILE A 236 0.55 -20.93 9.80
CA ILE A 236 1.04 -22.31 9.85
C ILE A 236 1.32 -22.85 8.43
N GLU A 237 0.49 -22.48 7.46
CA GLU A 237 0.73 -22.81 6.06
C GLU A 237 1.98 -22.10 5.52
N ALA A 238 2.17 -20.81 5.82
CA ALA A 238 3.37 -20.05 5.47
C ALA A 238 4.64 -20.70 6.04
N LEU A 239 4.56 -21.14 7.30
CA LEU A 239 5.58 -21.99 7.88
C LEU A 239 5.82 -23.20 6.99
N ARG A 240 4.85 -24.07 6.71
CA ARG A 240 5.10 -25.26 5.85
C ARG A 240 5.78 -24.91 4.53
N ASN A 241 5.33 -23.86 3.85
CA ASN A 241 5.89 -23.46 2.56
C ASN A 241 7.31 -22.88 2.67
N SER A 242 7.75 -22.42 3.85
CA SER A 242 9.14 -21.99 4.05
C SER A 242 10.13 -23.17 4.16
N ARG A 243 9.65 -24.41 4.22
CA ARG A 243 10.48 -25.62 4.35
C ARG A 243 10.61 -26.30 3.00
N ALA A 244 11.79 -26.85 2.70
CA ALA A 244 12.05 -27.49 1.41
C ALA A 244 11.16 -28.71 1.14
N THR A 245 10.76 -29.46 2.18
CA THR A 245 9.90 -30.64 2.07
C THR A 245 8.42 -30.34 2.32
N GLY A 246 8.10 -29.14 2.81
CA GLY A 246 6.76 -28.82 3.33
C GLY A 246 6.45 -29.39 4.72
N GLU A 247 7.33 -30.22 5.29
CA GLU A 247 7.13 -30.90 6.57
C GLU A 247 7.62 -30.06 7.74
N LEU A 248 6.88 -30.12 8.86
CA LEU A 248 7.22 -29.48 10.13
C LEU A 248 7.92 -30.48 11.05
N ASN A 249 8.90 -30.03 11.83
CA ASN A 249 9.60 -30.86 12.83
C ASN A 249 9.11 -30.56 14.26
N ASP A 250 9.66 -31.26 15.26
CA ASP A 250 9.27 -31.10 16.68
C ASP A 250 9.43 -29.66 17.21
N THR A 251 10.42 -28.91 16.72
CA THR A 251 10.61 -27.49 17.09
C THR A 251 9.47 -26.64 16.52
N ASP A 252 9.06 -26.93 15.28
CA ASP A 252 7.95 -26.25 14.62
C ASP A 252 6.62 -26.58 15.31
N GLU A 253 6.40 -27.82 15.74
CA GLU A 253 5.15 -28.22 16.41
C GLU A 253 4.94 -27.46 17.74
N SER A 254 6.00 -27.19 18.49
CA SER A 254 5.92 -26.32 19.68
C SER A 254 5.47 -24.90 19.31
N LEU A 255 5.99 -24.35 18.21
CA LEU A 255 5.61 -23.04 17.70
C LEU A 255 4.16 -23.04 17.16
N VAL A 256 3.75 -24.08 16.44
CA VAL A 256 2.38 -24.27 15.94
C VAL A 256 1.37 -24.31 17.09
N ALA A 257 1.68 -25.02 18.18
CA ALA A 257 0.84 -25.04 19.37
C ALA A 257 0.65 -23.63 19.96
N ARG A 258 1.73 -22.82 20.00
CA ARG A 258 1.66 -21.42 20.44
C ARG A 258 0.86 -20.53 19.49
N ILE A 259 0.96 -20.73 18.17
CA ILE A 259 0.16 -20.00 17.16
C ILE A 259 -1.33 -20.33 17.34
N ARG A 260 -1.67 -21.60 17.55
CA ARG A 260 -3.07 -22.04 17.78
C ARG A 260 -3.63 -21.54 19.11
N ALA A 261 -2.79 -21.45 20.13
CA ALA A 261 -3.17 -20.95 21.45
C ALA A 261 -3.11 -19.42 21.57
N ALA A 262 -2.55 -18.73 20.57
CA ALA A 262 -2.54 -17.28 20.55
C ALA A 262 -3.98 -16.76 20.54
N ASP A 263 -4.18 -15.65 21.25
CA ASP A 263 -5.47 -15.00 21.48
C ASP A 263 -6.38 -15.05 20.23
N ALA A 264 -7.60 -15.55 20.43
CA ALA A 264 -8.63 -15.60 19.41
C ALA A 264 -9.31 -14.23 19.23
N ASP A 265 -8.69 -13.15 19.71
CA ASP A 265 -9.10 -11.78 19.45
C ASP A 265 -9.38 -11.59 17.94
N GLU A 266 -10.68 -11.41 17.68
CA GLU A 266 -11.25 -11.23 16.36
C GLU A 266 -11.14 -9.78 15.88
N GLU A 267 -10.54 -8.89 16.66
CA GLU A 267 -10.34 -7.50 16.26
C GLU A 267 -9.44 -7.42 15.01
N LYS A 268 -10.00 -6.80 13.96
CA LYS A 268 -9.35 -6.54 12.67
C LYS A 268 -9.26 -5.03 12.51
N ILE A 269 -8.08 -4.48 12.72
CA ILE A 269 -7.86 -3.04 12.62
C ILE A 269 -7.03 -2.73 11.38
N PHE A 270 -7.26 -1.56 10.79
CA PHE A 270 -6.41 -1.10 9.70
C PHE A 270 -5.02 -0.73 10.25
N THR A 271 -3.98 -1.19 9.55
CA THR A 271 -2.57 -0.95 9.91
C THR A 271 -1.79 -0.53 8.67
N HIS A 272 -0.70 0.21 8.87
CA HIS A 272 0.22 0.60 7.80
C HIS A 272 1.10 -0.59 7.36
N GLY A 273 1.66 -1.32 8.33
CA GLY A 273 2.46 -2.54 8.11
C GLY A 273 3.95 -2.29 7.82
N ASP A 274 4.33 -1.11 7.35
CA ASP A 274 5.74 -0.73 7.14
C ASP A 274 6.09 0.66 7.72
N LEU A 275 5.77 0.88 8.99
CA LEU A 275 5.95 2.19 9.63
C LEU A 275 7.40 2.42 10.06
N GLN A 276 8.23 2.84 9.11
CA GLN A 276 9.65 3.13 9.29
C GLN A 276 9.97 4.62 9.11
N PRO A 277 11.09 5.14 9.67
CA PRO A 277 11.47 6.54 9.50
C PRO A 277 11.67 6.97 8.04
N VAL A 278 12.05 6.05 7.15
CA VAL A 278 12.18 6.32 5.71
C VAL A 278 10.83 6.62 5.03
N ASN A 279 9.74 6.13 5.61
CA ASN A 279 8.37 6.28 5.10
C ASN A 279 7.62 7.45 5.76
N ILE A 280 8.29 8.23 6.61
CA ILE A 280 7.70 9.39 7.31
C ILE A 280 8.42 10.64 6.82
N MET A 281 7.67 11.56 6.22
CA MET A 281 8.17 12.86 5.79
C MET A 281 7.93 13.91 6.87
N VAL A 282 8.94 14.73 7.15
CA VAL A 282 8.85 15.85 8.09
C VAL A 282 9.32 17.15 7.46
N ASP A 283 8.72 18.25 7.90
CA ASP A 283 9.30 19.57 7.68
C ASP A 283 10.62 19.68 8.48
N PRO A 284 11.77 19.94 7.85
CA PRO A 284 13.08 19.87 8.53
C PRO A 284 13.31 20.99 9.56
N LYS A 285 12.46 22.03 9.59
CA LYS A 285 12.57 23.16 10.52
C LYS A 285 11.69 22.95 11.74
N THR A 286 10.49 22.44 11.53
CA THR A 286 9.45 22.31 12.57
C THR A 286 9.27 20.89 13.07
N LEU A 287 9.75 19.89 12.33
CA LEU A 287 9.52 18.46 12.56
C LEU A 287 8.03 18.07 12.55
N ARG A 288 7.19 18.90 11.95
CA ARG A 288 5.80 18.53 11.67
C ARG A 288 5.79 17.44 10.61
N ILE A 289 5.03 16.36 10.86
CA ILE A 289 4.85 15.31 9.85
C ILE A 289 4.07 15.89 8.67
N THR A 290 4.66 15.81 7.48
CA THR A 290 4.09 16.30 6.22
C THR A 290 3.52 15.19 5.35
N GLY A 291 3.92 13.94 5.58
CA GLY A 291 3.39 12.78 4.88
C GLY A 291 3.80 11.44 5.49
N ILE A 292 2.94 10.45 5.32
CA ILE A 292 3.17 9.04 5.62
C ILE A 292 3.05 8.31 4.28
N LEU A 293 4.14 7.68 3.87
CA LEU A 293 4.36 7.09 2.56
C LEU A 293 4.36 5.56 2.62
N ASP A 294 4.31 4.93 1.46
CA ASP A 294 4.50 3.48 1.28
C ASP A 294 3.45 2.60 2.00
N TRP A 295 2.18 2.83 1.64
CA TRP A 295 1.03 2.06 2.13
C TRP A 295 0.87 0.69 1.44
N GLU A 296 1.94 0.15 0.85
CA GLU A 296 1.88 -1.07 0.04
C GLU A 296 1.52 -2.31 0.86
N THR A 297 1.87 -2.30 2.16
CA THR A 297 1.55 -3.38 3.09
C THR A 297 0.30 -3.13 3.92
N ALA A 298 -0.43 -2.04 3.63
CA ALA A 298 -1.53 -1.62 4.45
C ALA A 298 -2.76 -2.53 4.27
N GLY A 299 -3.47 -2.75 5.36
CA GLY A 299 -4.61 -3.67 5.37
C GLY A 299 -5.18 -3.88 6.76
N TYR A 300 -6.26 -4.65 6.80
CA TYR A 300 -6.83 -5.09 8.06
C TYR A 300 -6.01 -6.25 8.60
N SER A 301 -5.57 -6.10 9.84
CA SER A 301 -4.59 -6.98 10.46
C SER A 301 -4.87 -7.13 11.96
N PRO A 302 -4.21 -8.10 12.61
CA PRO A 302 -4.15 -8.19 14.05
C PRO A 302 -3.72 -6.89 14.74
N PRO A 303 -4.26 -6.55 15.94
CA PRO A 303 -3.93 -5.29 16.61
C PRO A 303 -2.45 -5.11 16.94
N GLU A 304 -1.74 -6.23 17.14
CA GLU A 304 -0.32 -6.26 17.44
C GLU A 304 0.61 -6.07 16.23
N ARG A 305 0.11 -6.19 15.00
CA ARG A 305 0.95 -6.20 13.78
C ARG A 305 1.83 -4.97 13.67
N GLU A 306 1.24 -3.78 13.81
CA GLU A 306 1.94 -2.49 13.62
C GLU A 306 3.20 -2.39 14.50
N TYR A 307 3.10 -2.81 15.77
CA TYR A 307 4.24 -2.85 16.68
C TYR A 307 5.23 -3.95 16.29
N CYS A 308 4.75 -5.17 16.08
CA CYS A 308 5.62 -6.32 15.86
C CYS A 308 6.43 -6.16 14.58
N GLU A 309 5.78 -5.79 13.49
CA GLU A 309 6.43 -5.56 12.20
C GLU A 309 7.30 -4.31 12.20
N GLY A 310 6.85 -3.22 12.83
CA GLY A 310 7.67 -2.02 13.00
C GLY A 310 8.95 -2.30 13.77
N ARG A 311 8.88 -3.14 14.82
CA ARG A 311 10.03 -3.53 15.64
C ARG A 311 10.97 -4.51 14.94
N SER A 312 10.43 -5.49 14.19
CA SER A 312 11.22 -6.43 13.39
C SER A 312 11.99 -5.71 12.27
N ARG A 313 11.33 -4.80 11.55
CA ARG A 313 11.95 -4.07 10.43
C ARG A 313 12.86 -2.93 10.89
N GLY A 314 12.54 -2.28 12.01
CA GLY A 314 13.36 -1.22 12.59
C GLY A 314 14.73 -1.76 12.99
N ARG A 315 15.80 -1.35 12.29
CA ARG A 315 17.18 -1.70 12.66
C ARG A 315 17.81 -0.71 13.64
N GLU A 316 17.29 0.51 13.65
CA GLU A 316 17.78 1.60 14.48
C GLU A 316 17.21 1.53 15.89
N GLU A 317 18.10 1.48 16.88
CA GLU A 317 17.74 1.39 18.30
C GLU A 317 16.90 2.58 18.76
N GLY A 318 17.19 3.79 18.27
CA GLY A 318 16.41 4.98 18.59
C GLY A 318 14.96 4.86 18.13
N TRP A 319 14.72 4.30 16.93
CA TRP A 319 13.37 4.05 16.42
C TRP A 319 12.65 2.94 17.20
N ARG A 320 13.37 1.86 17.55
CA ARG A 320 12.81 0.79 18.38
C ARG A 320 12.30 1.29 19.73
N ARG A 321 13.05 2.18 20.38
CA ARG A 321 12.61 2.81 21.64
C ARG A 321 11.40 3.71 21.45
N ALA A 322 11.33 4.45 20.34
CA ALA A 322 10.16 5.25 20.02
C ALA A 322 8.91 4.35 19.88
N LEU A 323 9.00 3.25 19.12
CA LEU A 323 7.92 2.27 19.03
C LEU A 323 7.56 1.69 20.40
N ASP A 324 8.53 1.35 21.24
CA ASP A 324 8.26 0.85 22.60
C ASP A 324 7.48 1.85 23.47
N GLY A 325 7.68 3.15 23.25
CA GLY A 325 6.91 4.21 23.90
C GLY A 325 5.48 4.39 23.36
N MET A 326 5.21 3.94 22.13
CA MET A 326 3.91 4.13 21.47
C MET A 326 2.87 3.07 21.82
N PHE A 327 3.29 1.86 22.20
CA PHE A 327 2.39 0.73 22.44
C PHE A 327 2.36 0.29 23.91
N GLY A 328 1.22 -0.27 24.33
CA GLY A 328 1.04 -0.87 25.65
C GLY A 328 1.76 -2.21 25.81
N ASP A 329 1.96 -2.65 27.05
CA ASP A 329 2.70 -3.87 27.35
C ASP A 329 1.99 -5.15 26.89
N ASP A 330 0.66 -5.11 26.76
CA ASP A 330 -0.18 -6.16 26.18
C ASP A 330 0.23 -6.48 24.74
N VAL A 331 0.41 -5.45 23.90
CA VAL A 331 0.90 -5.60 22.53
C VAL A 331 2.35 -6.07 22.52
N LYS A 332 3.19 -5.56 23.42
CA LYS A 332 4.61 -5.94 23.50
C LYS A 332 4.81 -7.41 23.88
N GLN A 333 3.97 -7.96 24.73
CA GLN A 333 4.03 -9.38 25.11
C GLN A 333 3.80 -10.30 23.91
N LYS A 334 2.99 -9.88 22.93
CA LYS A 334 2.74 -10.63 21.68
C LYS A 334 3.96 -10.65 20.74
N TYR A 335 4.89 -9.70 20.86
CA TYR A 335 6.06 -9.62 19.98
C TYR A 335 6.98 -10.83 20.04
N LYS A 336 7.12 -11.48 21.20
CA LYS A 336 7.96 -12.69 21.31
C LYS A 336 7.48 -13.78 20.35
N LEU A 337 6.16 -14.03 20.30
CA LEU A 337 5.60 -15.02 19.38
C LEU A 337 5.84 -14.62 17.93
N TRP A 338 5.55 -13.38 17.55
CA TRP A 338 5.77 -12.86 16.20
C TRP A 338 7.22 -12.98 15.74
N ARG A 339 8.17 -12.60 16.60
CA ARG A 339 9.60 -12.73 16.32
C ARG A 339 10.02 -14.19 16.15
N ASP A 340 9.50 -15.10 16.98
CA ASP A 340 9.82 -16.52 16.86
C ASP A 340 9.25 -17.10 15.55
N ILE A 341 8.08 -16.64 15.09
CA ILE A 341 7.48 -17.00 13.78
C ILE A 341 8.35 -16.48 12.64
N ASP A 342 8.68 -15.19 12.65
CA ASP A 342 9.52 -14.55 11.62
C ASP A 342 10.87 -15.26 11.49
N TRP A 343 11.52 -15.56 12.63
CA TRP A 343 12.76 -16.30 12.63
C TRP A 343 12.63 -17.72 12.05
N ALA A 344 11.57 -18.46 12.40
CA ALA A 344 11.32 -19.79 11.85
C ALA A 344 11.05 -19.76 10.34
N LEU A 345 10.39 -18.72 9.83
CA LEU A 345 10.14 -18.54 8.40
C LEU A 345 11.42 -18.32 7.60
N VAL A 346 12.40 -17.62 8.16
CA VAL A 346 13.67 -17.30 7.45
C VAL A 346 14.80 -18.29 7.74
N ALA A 347 14.74 -19.07 8.81
CA ALA A 347 15.81 -19.99 9.24
C ALA A 347 16.22 -21.01 8.16
N HIS A 348 15.27 -21.42 7.31
CA HIS A 348 15.53 -22.37 6.23
C HIS A 348 16.01 -21.71 4.93
N SER A 349 16.03 -20.38 4.87
CA SER A 349 16.53 -19.66 3.71
C SER A 349 18.07 -19.69 3.66
N ARG A 350 18.64 -19.89 2.47
CA ARG A 350 20.09 -19.88 2.24
C ARG A 350 20.76 -18.53 2.50
N VAL A 351 19.96 -17.48 2.68
CA VAL A 351 20.42 -16.10 2.95
C VAL A 351 20.90 -15.95 4.39
N TRP A 352 20.39 -16.75 5.32
CA TRP A 352 20.69 -16.66 6.76
C TRP A 352 21.53 -17.82 7.31
N SER A 353 21.92 -18.77 6.46
CA SER A 353 22.72 -19.96 6.84
C SER A 353 24.22 -19.83 6.53
N LYS A 354 24.76 -18.61 6.54
CA LYS A 354 26.21 -18.35 6.43
C LYS A 354 26.70 -17.41 7.53
#